data_AF-A0A972CF39-F1
#
_entry.id   AF-A0A972CF39-F1
#
_cell.length_a   1.000
_cell.length_b   1.000
_cell.length_c   1.000
_cell.angle_alpha   90.00
_cell.angle_beta   90.00
_cell.angle_gamma   90.00
#
_symmetry.space_group_name_H-M   'P 1'
#
loop_
_entity.id
_entity.type
_entity.pdbx_description
1 polymer ?
#
loop_
_entity_poly.entity_id
_entity_poly.type
_entity_poly.pdbx_seq_one_letter_code
_entity_poly.pdbx_strand_id
1 'polypeptide(L)' 'MYKLVVSALAYQDLDSIISYIAIQLANPTAASNFLNELDKCYGHLINNPMIYPKCNNEWLEKQGYRKVIIKNYILI' A
#
# COMPACT_ATOMS: atom_id res chain seq x y z
N MET A 1 17.56 5.78 7.38
CA MET A 1 16.11 5.52 7.25
C MET A 1 15.45 6.77 6.71
N TYR A 2 14.60 6.59 5.69
CA TYR A 2 13.78 7.65 5.12
C TYR A 2 12.49 7.83 5.94
N LYS A 3 11.89 9.01 5.87
CA LYS A 3 10.60 9.27 6.51
C LYS A 3 9.47 8.86 5.57
N LEU A 4 8.63 7.93 6.02
CA LEU A 4 7.40 7.58 5.33
C LEU A 4 6.32 8.64 5.65
N VAL A 5 5.71 9.21 4.62
CA VAL A 5 4.58 10.12 4.76
C VAL A 5 3.42 9.54 3.96
N VAL A 6 2.30 9.30 4.63
CA VAL A 6 1.08 8.74 4.03
C VAL A 6 0.11 9.88 3.78
N SER A 7 -0.50 9.89 2.59
CA SER A 7 -1.49 10.91 2.23
C SER A 7 -2.80 10.68 2.98
N ALA A 8 -3.59 11.75 3.17
CA ALA A 8 -4.91 11.64 3.80
C ALA A 8 -5.85 10.69 3.02
N LEU A 9 -5.77 10.72 1.68
CA LEU A 9 -6.54 9.82 0.82
C LEU A 9 -6.12 8.35 1.03
N ALA A 10 -4.83 8.08 1.17
CA ALA A 10 -4.36 6.72 1.44
C ALA A 10 -4.85 6.19 2.79
N TYR A 11 -5.00 7.03 3.82
CA TYR A 11 -5.63 6.60 5.07
C TYR A 11 -7.11 6.24 4.89
N GLN A 12 -7.86 7.02 4.10
CA GLN A 12 -9.26 6.73 3.80
C GLN A 12 -9.41 5.42 3.00
N ASP A 13 -8.50 5.18 2.04
CA ASP A 13 -8.45 3.92 1.30
C ASP A 13 -8.21 2.74 2.24
N LEU A 14 -7.24 2.86 3.16
CA LEU A 14 -6.96 1.83 4.15
C LEU A 14 -8.15 1.54 5.06
N ASP A 15 -8.79 2.56 5.62
CA ASP A 15 -9.98 2.38 6.46
C ASP A 15 -11.10 1.66 5.69
N SER A 16 -11.31 2.03 4.42
CA SER A 16 -12.32 1.41 3.56
C SER A 16 -12.00 -0.05 3.28
N ILE A 17 -10.74 -0.37 2.95
CA ILE A 17 -10.28 -1.74 2.68
C ILE A 17 -10.43 -2.62 3.91
N ILE A 18 -10.01 -2.12 5.08
CA ILE A 18 -10.09 -2.88 6.34
C ILE A 18 -11.54 -3.09 6.74
N SER A 19 -12.39 -2.06 6.66
CA SER A 19 -13.82 -2.16 6.93
C SER A 19 -14.50 -3.19 6.02
N TYR A 20 -14.19 -3.15 4.72
CA TYR A 20 -14.71 -4.11 3.75
C TYR A 20 -14.34 -5.55 4.12
N ILE A 21 -13.06 -5.82 4.35
CA ILE A 21 -12.59 -7.18 4.63
C ILE A 21 -13.04 -7.68 6.01
N ALA A 22 -12.88 -6.86 7.05
CA ALA A 22 -13.15 -7.29 8.43
C ALA A 22 -14.66 -7.36 8.73
N ILE A 23 -15.44 -6.41 8.21
CA ILE A 23 -16.85 -6.24 8.57
C ILE A 23 -17.74 -6.84 7.49
N GLN A 24 -17.66 -6.35 6.25
CA GLN A 24 -18.59 -6.77 5.20
C GLN A 24 -18.36 -8.23 4.76
N LEU A 25 -17.10 -8.65 4.68
CA LEU A 25 -16.74 -10.04 4.42
C LEU A 25 -16.61 -10.89 5.70
N ALA A 26 -16.85 -10.29 6.88
CA ALA A 26 -16.73 -10.93 8.19
C ALA A 26 -15.40 -11.70 8.39
N ASN A 27 -14.30 -11.19 7.82
CA ASN A 27 -13.00 -11.87 7.84
C ASN A 27 -11.90 -10.99 8.46
N PRO A 28 -11.93 -10.77 9.79
CA PRO A 28 -10.93 -9.95 10.48
C PRO A 28 -9.52 -10.52 10.38
N THR A 29 -9.37 -11.85 10.28
CA THR A 29 -8.07 -12.50 10.08
C THR A 29 -7.45 -12.11 8.74
N ALA A 30 -8.23 -12.07 7.66
CA ALA A 30 -7.75 -11.61 6.36
C ALA A 30 -7.38 -10.12 6.39
N ALA A 31 -8.14 -9.28 7.09
CA ALA A 31 -7.82 -7.86 7.25
C ALA A 31 -6.50 -7.65 8.01
N SER A 32 -6.29 -8.40 9.10
CA SER A 32 -5.02 -8.37 9.85
C SER A 32 -3.85 -8.85 8.98
N ASN A 33 -4.03 -9.92 8.21
CA ASN A 33 -3.01 -10.40 7.28
C ASN A 33 -2.67 -9.37 6.19
N PHE A 34 -3.65 -8.60 5.72
CA PHE A 34 -3.41 -7.51 4.78
C PHE A 34 -2.56 -6.40 5.42
N LEU A 35 -2.88 -5.97 6.65
CA LEU A 35 -2.09 -4.98 7.38
C LEU A 35 -0.64 -5.44 7.61
N ASN A 36 -0.45 -6.72 7.96
CA ASN A 36 0.90 -7.28 8.13
C ASN A 36 1.74 -7.21 6.84
N GLU A 37 1.13 -7.41 5.66
CA GLU A 37 1.85 -7.25 4.38
C GLU A 37 2.13 -5.77 4.05
N LEU A 38 1.21 -4.88 4.42
CA LEU A 38 1.41 -3.44 4.28
C LEU A 38 2.58 -2.93 5.14
N ASP A 39 2.65 -3.36 6.40
CA ASP A 39 3.73 -3.00 7.32
C ASP A 39 5.10 -3.45 6.82
N LYS A 40 5.18 -4.66 6.25
CA LYS A 40 6.40 -5.14 5.57
C LYS A 40 6.79 -4.21 4.44
N CYS A 41 5.84 -3.80 3.60
CA CYS A 41 6.09 -2.87 2.49
C CYS A 41 6.58 -1.50 2.99
N TYR A 42 5.99 -0.96 4.05
CA TYR A 42 6.48 0.27 4.69
C TYR A 42 7.89 0.12 5.25
N GLY A 43 8.20 -1.01 5.90
CA GLY A 43 9.55 -1.32 6.36
C GLY A 43 10.56 -1.34 5.21
N HIS A 44 10.19 -1.89 4.05
CA HIS A 44 11.03 -1.86 2.86
C HIS A 44 11.22 -0.44 2.31
N LEU A 45 10.16 0.37 2.25
CA LEU A 45 10.23 1.76 1.75
C LEU A 45 11.08 2.68 2.63
N ILE A 46 10.96 2.56 3.95
CA ILE A 46 11.75 3.32 4.92
C ILE A 46 13.26 3.03 4.76
N ASN A 47 13.61 1.81 4.36
CA ASN A 47 14.99 1.40 4.15
C ASN A 47 15.50 1.72 2.74
N ASN A 48 14.67 1.49 1.71
CA ASN A 48 15.00 1.75 0.31
C ASN A 48 13.78 2.27 -0.48
N PRO A 49 13.64 3.60 -0.65
CA PRO A 49 12.52 4.21 -1.36
C PRO A 49 12.42 3.82 -2.84
N MET A 50 13.52 3.32 -3.44
CA MET A 50 13.58 2.94 -4.85
C MET A 50 13.44 1.44 -5.09
N ILE A 51 13.06 0.66 -4.07
CA ILE A 51 12.99 -0.81 -4.15
C ILE A 51 11.98 -1.34 -5.17
N TYR A 52 10.88 -0.61 -5.39
CA TYR A 52 9.79 -1.06 -6.25
C TYR A 52 9.86 -0.47 -7.67
N PRO A 53 9.37 -1.18 -8.69
CA PRO A 53 9.41 -0.68 -10.07
C PRO A 53 8.55 0.58 -10.25
N LYS A 54 8.85 1.33 -11.30
CA LYS A 54 7.99 2.44 -11.72
C LYS A 54 6.64 1.92 -12.21
N CYS A 55 5.64 2.80 -12.22
CA CYS A 55 4.35 2.50 -12.82
C CYS A 55 4.49 2.24 -14.33
N ASN A 56 3.73 1.28 -14.87
CA ASN A 56 3.75 0.95 -16.31
C ASN A 56 3.02 2.00 -17.16
N ASN A 57 2.26 2.89 -16.54
CA ASN A 57 1.58 3.97 -17.22
C ASN A 57 2.59 5.09 -17.51
N GLU A 58 2.79 5.43 -18.78
CA GLU A 58 3.78 6.42 -19.22
C GLU A 58 3.68 7.76 -18.50
N TRP A 59 2.45 8.21 -18.20
CA TRP A 59 2.25 9.48 -17.51
C TRP A 59 2.73 9.40 -16.06
N LEU A 60 2.36 8.33 -15.34
CA LEU A 60 2.80 8.10 -13.96
C LEU A 60 4.31 7.83 -13.88
N GLU A 61 4.86 7.11 -14.86
CA GLU A 61 6.28 6.84 -14.94
C GLU A 61 7.10 8.13 -15.08
N LYS A 62 6.65 9.05 -15.94
CA LYS A 62 7.30 10.37 -16.15
C LYS A 62 7.27 11.23 -14.89
N GLN A 63 6.23 11.11 -14.07
CA GLN A 63 6.14 11.76 -12.75
C GLN A 63 6.96 11.05 -11.67
N GLY A 64 7.55 9.88 -11.97
CA GLY A 64 8.39 9.13 -11.05
C GLY A 64 7.64 8.23 -10.08
N TYR A 65 6.32 8.02 -10.27
CA TYR A 65 5.53 7.13 -9.42
C TYR A 65 6.01 5.68 -9.54
N ARG A 66 6.07 5.02 -8.39
CA ARG A 66 6.40 3.60 -8.25
C ARG A 66 5.19 2.84 -7.78
N LYS A 67 5.17 1.52 -7.97
CA LYS A 67 4.05 0.71 -7.53
C LYS A 67 4.51 -0.60 -6.92
N VAL A 68 3.75 -1.06 -5.94
CA VAL A 68 3.87 -2.40 -5.37
C VAL A 68 2.49 -3.04 -5.26
N ILE A 69 2.43 -4.35 -5.52
CA ILE A 69 1.21 -5.13 -5.36
C ILE A 69 1.21 -5.71 -3.95
N ILE A 70 0.15 -5.42 -3.20
CA ILE A 70 -0.09 -5.93 -1.84
C ILE A 70 -1.38 -6.74 -1.88
N LYS A 71 -1.25 -8.07 -1.94
CA LYS A 71 -2.38 -8.98 -2.18
C LYS A 71 -3.16 -8.57 -3.44
N ASN A 72 -4.39 -8.10 -3.27
CA ASN A 72 -5.30 -7.70 -4.34
C ASN A 72 -5.33 -6.17 -4.57
N TYR A 73 -4.44 -5.41 -3.93
CA TYR A 73 -4.36 -3.96 -4.00
C TYR A 73 -3.02 -3.50 -4.56
N ILE A 74 -2.98 -2.26 -5.05
CA ILE A 74 -1.78 -1.61 -5.55
C ILE A 74 -1.54 -0.37 -4.70
N LEU A 75 -0.34 -0.28 -4.13
CA LEU A 75 0.16 0.94 -3.50
C LEU A 75 0.99 1.71 -4.52
N ILE A 76 0.73 3.02 -4.63
CA ILE A 76 1.36 3.97 -5.58
C ILE A 76 2.01 5.10 -4.79
#